data_AF-A0A4T2C8D7-F1
#
_entry.id   AF-A0A4T2C8D7-F1
#
_cell.length_a   1.000
_cell.length_b   1.000
_cell.length_c   1.000
_cell.angle_alpha   90.00
_cell.angle_beta   90.00
_cell.angle_gamma   90.00
#
_symmetry.space_group_name_H-M   'P 1'
#
loop_
_entity.id
_entity.type
_entity.pdbx_description
1 polymer ?
#
loop_
_entity_poly.entity_id
_entity_poly.type
_entity_poly.pdbx_seq_one_letter_code
_entity_poly.pdbx_strand_id
1 'polypeptide(L)'
;MTIATDNGGYQQLLDWANGFGQIIPFGIEVTGSYCAGLTSFIRRNGHRVVEVNRPDRRMRRLAGKSDTLDAENAARAVLAGYATAEPKSADGAVEMIRQLKVAHDTAVKDRTSAMITLKATLIHGSDQLRQDTAGKTQIMLAHFLDRCGQPC
;
A
#
# COMPACT_ATOMS: atom_id res chain seq x y z
N MET A 1 12.22 -7.03 12.06
CA MET A 1 12.02 -5.67 12.61
C MET A 1 10.83 -5.06 11.90
N THR A 2 10.00 -4.31 12.62
CA THR A 2 8.88 -3.54 12.03
C THR A 2 9.16 -2.06 12.27
N ILE A 3 8.96 -1.23 11.25
CA ILE A 3 9.22 0.21 11.29
C ILE A 3 7.97 0.99 10.86
N ALA A 4 7.86 2.23 11.31
CA ALA A 4 6.86 3.15 10.76
C ALA A 4 7.21 3.55 9.31
N THR A 5 6.19 3.85 8.50
CA THR A 5 6.34 4.28 7.10
C THR A 5 6.50 5.80 7.02
N ASP A 6 7.50 6.32 7.72
CA ASP A 6 7.86 7.73 7.78
C ASP A 6 9.39 7.89 7.86
N ASN A 7 9.88 9.13 7.80
CA ASN A 7 11.31 9.40 7.85
C ASN A 7 12.00 8.86 9.12
N GLY A 8 11.30 8.83 10.26
CA GLY A 8 11.85 8.33 11.53
C GLY A 8 12.03 6.82 11.49
N GLY A 9 11.03 6.08 11.02
CA GLY A 9 11.11 4.64 10.81
C GLY A 9 12.16 4.25 9.76
N TYR A 10 12.30 5.05 8.70
CA TYR A 10 13.34 4.82 7.68
C TYR A 10 14.75 5.04 8.22
N GLN A 11 14.96 6.07 9.05
CA GLN A 11 16.24 6.29 9.72
C GLN A 11 16.57 5.14 10.69
N GLN A 12 15.58 4.68 11.48
CA GLN A 12 15.75 3.54 12.37
C GLN A 12 16.19 2.28 11.61
N LEU A 13 15.63 2.02 10.44
CA LEU A 13 16.06 0.91 9.59
C LEU A 13 17.51 1.07 9.14
N LEU A 14 17.88 2.27 8.72
CA LEU A 14 19.21 2.55 8.22
C LEU A 14 20.27 2.41 9.32
N ASP A 15 20.01 2.94 10.52
CA ASP A 15 20.90 2.82 11.67
C ASP A 15 21.07 1.36 12.09
N TRP A 16 19.96 0.60 12.14
CA TRP A 16 19.99 -0.84 12.40
C TRP A 16 20.84 -1.58 11.36
N ALA A 17 20.66 -1.29 10.07
CA ALA A 17 21.41 -1.93 8.99
C ALA A 17 22.92 -1.61 9.06
N ASN A 18 23.27 -0.36 9.36
CA ASN A 18 24.67 0.06 9.55
C ASN A 18 25.36 -0.66 10.72
N GLY A 19 24.59 -1.10 11.72
CA GLY A 19 25.10 -1.90 12.84
C GLY A 19 25.69 -3.26 12.42
N PHE A 20 25.39 -3.76 11.22
CA PHE A 20 25.94 -5.02 10.70
C PHE A 20 27.19 -4.86 9.82
N GLY A 21 27.68 -3.62 9.65
CA GLY A 21 28.87 -3.31 8.84
C GLY A 21 28.53 -2.67 7.49
N GLN A 22 29.39 -2.88 6.50
CA GLN A 22 29.23 -2.25 5.18
C GLN A 22 27.97 -2.78 4.47
N ILE A 23 27.05 -1.88 4.19
CA ILE A 23 25.86 -2.17 3.38
C ILE A 23 26.26 -2.29 1.91
N ILE A 24 25.98 -3.44 1.29
CA ILE A 24 26.33 -3.71 -0.11
C ILE A 24 25.20 -3.19 -1.05
N PRO A 25 24.01 -3.81 -1.10
CA PRO A 25 22.80 -3.08 -1.48
C PRO A 25 21.57 -3.44 -0.61
N PHE A 26 20.54 -2.60 -0.67
CA PHE A 26 19.22 -2.95 -0.17
C PHE A 26 18.41 -3.68 -1.25
N GLY A 27 17.93 -4.88 -0.94
CA GLY A 27 16.89 -5.55 -1.74
C GLY A 27 15.51 -5.11 -1.26
N ILE A 28 14.74 -4.43 -2.12
CA ILE A 28 13.41 -3.93 -1.78
C ILE A 28 12.39 -4.48 -2.77
N GLU A 29 11.30 -5.01 -2.23
CA GLU A 29 10.18 -5.50 -2.99
C GLU A 29 9.18 -4.36 -3.26
N VAL A 30 8.66 -4.26 -4.48
CA VAL A 30 7.63 -3.26 -4.87
C VAL A 30 8.08 -1.81 -4.62
N THR A 31 9.16 -1.41 -5.28
CA THR A 31 9.81 -0.11 -5.04
C THR A 31 9.02 1.10 -5.51
N GLY A 32 8.03 0.91 -6.39
CA GLY A 32 7.16 1.98 -6.92
C GLY A 32 5.83 2.22 -6.21
N SER A 33 5.58 1.56 -5.07
CA SER A 33 4.30 1.69 -4.33
C SER A 33 4.57 1.93 -2.85
N TYR A 34 4.12 1.04 -1.96
CA TYR A 34 4.28 1.16 -0.51
C TYR A 34 5.73 1.44 -0.08
N CYS A 35 6.72 0.86 -0.78
CA CYS A 35 8.13 1.03 -0.48
C CYS A 35 8.80 2.22 -1.21
N ALA A 36 8.04 3.08 -1.90
CA ALA A 36 8.60 4.20 -2.66
C ALA A 36 9.28 5.24 -1.76
N GLY A 37 8.65 5.58 -0.62
CA GLY A 37 9.23 6.48 0.37
C GLY A 37 10.55 5.95 0.92
N LEU A 38 10.56 4.68 1.33
CA LEU A 38 11.75 4.00 1.84
C LEU A 38 12.85 3.90 0.76
N THR A 39 12.49 3.56 -0.47
CA THR A 39 13.43 3.46 -1.61
C THR A 39 14.10 4.79 -1.89
N SER A 40 13.33 5.89 -1.94
CA SER A 40 13.90 7.23 -2.15
C SER A 40 14.76 7.66 -0.97
N PHE A 41 14.34 7.39 0.28
CA PHE A 41 15.14 7.69 1.48
C PHE A 41 16.50 7.00 1.47
N ILE A 42 16.54 5.69 1.20
CA ILE A 42 17.78 4.91 1.14
C ILE A 42 18.71 5.41 0.03
N ARG A 43 18.16 5.69 -1.17
CA ARG A 43 18.93 6.24 -2.30
C ARG A 43 19.52 7.62 -1.99
N ARG A 44 18.76 8.50 -1.34
CA ARG A 44 19.24 9.84 -0.92
C ARG A 44 20.35 9.78 0.12
N ASN A 45 20.39 8.71 0.93
CA ASN A 45 21.47 8.43 1.86
C ASN A 45 22.67 7.70 1.21
N GLY A 46 22.73 7.63 -0.13
CA GLY A 46 23.88 7.13 -0.87
C GLY A 46 23.95 5.61 -1.01
N HIS A 47 22.91 4.87 -0.59
CA HIS A 47 22.89 3.42 -0.70
C HIS A 47 22.23 2.96 -2.00
N ARG A 48 22.81 1.91 -2.60
CA ARG A 48 22.24 1.25 -3.77
C ARG A 48 21.00 0.44 -3.36
N VAL A 49 19.91 0.61 -4.10
CA VAL A 49 18.69 -0.20 -3.97
C VAL A 49 18.54 -1.06 -5.22
N VAL A 50 18.20 -2.33 -5.00
CA VAL A 50 17.83 -3.27 -6.05
C VAL A 50 16.37 -3.66 -5.86
N GLU A 51 15.58 -3.49 -6.91
CA GLU A 51 14.21 -3.97 -6.95
C GLU A 51 14.20 -5.48 -7.14
N VAL A 52 13.62 -6.19 -6.17
CA VAL A 52 13.44 -7.63 -6.25
C VAL A 52 12.05 -7.94 -6.79
N ASN A 53 11.99 -8.52 -7.98
CA ASN A 53 10.74 -8.98 -8.57
C ASN A 53 10.22 -10.23 -7.86
N ARG A 54 8.92 -10.25 -7.58
CA ARG A 54 8.23 -11.42 -7.06
C ARG A 54 8.19 -12.54 -8.11
N PRO A 55 8.62 -13.78 -7.80
CA PRO A 55 8.17 -14.92 -8.58
C PRO A 55 6.64 -15.06 -8.48
N ASP A 56 6.05 -15.66 -9.51
CA ASP A 56 4.63 -15.67 -9.89
C ASP A 56 3.62 -15.68 -8.72
N ARG A 57 2.65 -14.75 -8.77
CA ARG A 57 1.55 -14.57 -7.80
C ARG A 57 0.74 -15.86 -7.57
N ARG A 58 0.75 -16.79 -8.54
CA ARG A 58 -0.02 -18.05 -8.48
C ARG A 58 0.52 -19.02 -7.43
N MET A 59 1.83 -19.04 -7.16
CA MET A 59 2.44 -19.96 -6.18
C MET A 59 2.29 -19.49 -4.72
N ARG A 60 2.15 -18.18 -4.48
CA ARG A 60 2.02 -17.62 -3.12
C ARG A 60 0.69 -17.87 -2.41
N ARG A 61 -0.41 -18.03 -3.16
CA ARG A 61 -1.74 -18.29 -2.55
C ARG A 61 -1.80 -19.63 -1.80
N LEU A 62 -0.89 -20.55 -2.07
CA LEU A 62 -0.83 -21.87 -1.45
C LEU A 62 0.09 -21.95 -0.21
N ALA A 63 1.03 -21.01 -0.02
CA ALA A 63 2.11 -21.18 0.95
C ALA A 63 1.98 -20.35 2.25
N GLY A 64 1.03 -19.44 2.34
CA GLY A 64 0.94 -18.48 3.45
C GLY A 64 1.98 -17.35 3.28
N LYS A 65 1.54 -16.11 3.46
CA LYS A 65 2.40 -14.93 3.30
C LYS A 65 3.28 -14.80 4.55
N SER A 66 4.61 -14.89 4.40
CA SER A 66 5.58 -14.62 5.46
C SER A 66 6.53 -13.53 5.01
N ASP A 67 6.33 -12.31 5.53
CA ASP A 67 7.12 -11.13 5.14
C ASP A 67 8.62 -11.30 5.50
N THR A 68 8.95 -12.05 6.55
CA THR A 68 10.33 -12.36 6.94
C THR A 68 11.04 -13.23 5.91
N LEU A 69 10.35 -14.27 5.40
CA LEU A 69 10.90 -15.17 4.39
C LEU A 69 11.05 -14.47 3.03
N ASP A 70 10.09 -13.59 2.69
CA ASP A 70 10.19 -12.73 1.50
C ASP A 70 11.40 -11.79 1.60
N ALA A 71 11.66 -11.18 2.77
CA ALA A 71 12.82 -10.31 2.99
C ALA A 71 14.16 -11.06 2.88
N GLU A 72 14.28 -12.25 3.45
CA GLU A 72 15.48 -13.08 3.33
C GLU A 72 15.73 -13.51 1.89
N ASN A 73 14.70 -13.97 1.19
CA ASN A 73 14.79 -14.35 -0.22
C ASN A 73 15.21 -13.18 -1.10
N ALA A 74 14.71 -11.98 -0.82
CA ALA A 74 15.11 -10.76 -1.51
C ALA A 74 16.61 -10.46 -1.28
N ALA A 75 17.09 -10.54 -0.04
CA ALA A 75 18.50 -10.35 0.28
C ALA A 75 19.39 -11.38 -0.43
N ARG A 76 19.00 -12.67 -0.43
CA ARG A 76 19.73 -13.75 -1.12
C ARG A 76 19.76 -13.53 -2.63
N ALA A 77 18.65 -13.13 -3.25
CA ALA A 77 18.58 -12.88 -4.69
C ALA A 77 19.49 -11.71 -5.11
N VAL A 78 19.58 -10.66 -4.29
CA VAL A 78 20.49 -9.54 -4.51
C VAL A 78 21.95 -9.96 -4.34
N LEU A 79 22.27 -10.69 -3.26
CA LEU A 79 23.63 -11.15 -2.99
C LEU A 79 24.14 -12.13 -4.07
N ALA A 80 23.28 -13.03 -4.54
CA ALA A 80 23.60 -13.98 -5.61
C ALA A 80 23.63 -13.33 -7.01
N GLY A 81 23.28 -12.05 -7.14
CA GLY A 81 23.24 -11.34 -8.42
C GLY A 81 22.07 -11.74 -9.34
N TYR A 82 21.09 -12.50 -8.84
CA TYR A 82 19.88 -12.85 -9.60
C TYR A 82 18.92 -11.67 -9.73
N ALA A 83 18.90 -10.78 -8.75
CA ALA A 83 18.18 -9.51 -8.84
C ALA A 83 19.16 -8.38 -9.17
N THR A 84 18.93 -7.70 -10.29
CA THR A 84 19.78 -6.59 -10.77
C THR A 84 18.98 -5.35 -11.16
N ALA A 85 17.64 -5.40 -11.06
CA ALA A 85 16.77 -4.31 -11.49
C ALA A 85 17.00 -3.08 -10.61
N GLU A 86 17.31 -1.95 -11.24
CA GLU A 86 17.38 -0.67 -10.53
C GLU A 86 15.97 -0.07 -10.43
N PRO A 87 15.55 0.39 -9.24
CA PRO A 87 14.28 1.08 -9.09
C PRO A 87 14.24 2.31 -10.01
N LYS A 88 13.12 2.49 -10.70
CA LYS A 88 12.87 3.73 -11.44
C LYS A 88 13.02 4.92 -10.49
N SER A 89 13.76 5.95 -10.90
CA SER A 89 13.87 7.18 -10.10
C SER A 89 12.46 7.75 -9.92
N ALA A 90 12.08 7.88 -8.66
CA ALA A 90 10.77 8.32 -8.20
C ALA A 90 11.00 9.47 -7.20
N ASP A 91 11.92 10.37 -7.55
CA ASP A 91 12.48 11.34 -6.63
C ASP A 91 11.69 12.67 -6.64
N GLY A 92 11.41 13.17 -5.43
CA GLY A 92 11.00 14.56 -5.20
C GLY A 92 9.51 14.78 -4.96
N ALA A 93 9.11 16.05 -4.97
CA ALA A 93 7.73 16.47 -4.70
C ALA A 93 6.73 15.95 -5.74
N VAL A 94 7.17 15.72 -6.98
CA VAL A 94 6.33 15.24 -8.08
C VAL A 94 5.82 13.83 -7.85
N GLU A 95 6.67 12.92 -7.37
CA GLU A 95 6.24 11.55 -7.05
C GLU A 95 5.34 11.53 -5.81
N MET A 96 5.63 12.36 -4.80
CA MET A 96 4.75 12.53 -3.64
C MET A 96 3.34 12.95 -4.07
N ILE A 97 3.23 13.94 -4.96
CA ILE A 97 1.95 14.38 -5.54
C ILE A 97 1.29 13.25 -6.33
N ARG A 98 2.06 12.48 -7.11
CA ARG A 98 1.54 11.33 -7.86
C ARG A 98 0.97 10.25 -6.94
N GLN A 99 1.67 9.90 -5.86
CA GLN A 99 1.21 8.91 -4.88
C GLN A 99 -0.06 9.39 -4.17
N LEU A 100 -0.12 10.67 -3.75
CA LEU A 100 -1.33 11.27 -3.20
C LEU A 100 -2.49 11.24 -4.21
N LYS A 101 -2.22 11.51 -5.48
CA LYS A 101 -3.22 11.45 -6.55
C LYS A 101 -3.72 10.02 -6.78
N VAL A 102 -2.84 9.01 -6.74
CA VAL A 102 -3.22 7.59 -6.81
C VAL A 102 -4.11 7.21 -5.62
N ALA A 103 -3.74 7.60 -4.40
CA ALA A 103 -4.54 7.35 -3.21
C ALA A 103 -5.92 8.01 -3.28
N HIS A 104 -5.96 9.28 -3.70
CA HIS A 104 -7.20 10.01 -3.94
C HIS A 104 -8.08 9.32 -5.00
N ASP A 105 -7.52 8.96 -6.15
CA ASP A 105 -8.29 8.35 -7.24
C ASP A 105 -8.79 6.95 -6.87
N THR A 106 -8.04 6.23 -6.04
CA THR A 106 -8.48 4.96 -5.44
C THR A 106 -9.65 5.21 -4.49
N ALA A 107 -9.54 6.16 -3.56
CA ALA A 107 -10.62 6.51 -2.65
C ALA A 107 -11.91 6.95 -3.38
N VAL A 108 -11.79 7.71 -4.47
CA VAL A 108 -12.93 8.12 -5.30
C VAL A 108 -13.59 6.92 -5.98
N LYS A 109 -12.79 6.00 -6.52
CA LYS A 109 -13.29 4.75 -7.13
C LYS A 109 -13.98 3.88 -6.10
N ASP A 110 -13.36 3.67 -4.95
CA ASP A 110 -13.90 2.84 -3.87
C ASP A 110 -15.20 3.44 -3.32
N ARG A 111 -15.27 4.77 -3.13
CA ARG A 111 -16.50 5.47 -2.77
C ARG A 111 -17.61 5.23 -3.80
N THR A 112 -17.27 5.31 -5.08
CA THR A 112 -18.25 5.09 -6.17
C THR A 112 -18.75 3.66 -6.14
N SER A 113 -17.84 2.68 -6.03
CA SER A 113 -18.16 1.26 -5.93
C SER A 113 -19.05 0.98 -4.72
N ALA A 114 -18.70 1.51 -3.54
CA ALA A 114 -19.48 1.36 -2.32
C ALA A 114 -20.90 1.92 -2.47
N MET A 115 -21.05 3.08 -3.11
CA MET A 115 -22.37 3.69 -3.34
C MET A 115 -23.22 2.88 -4.33
N ILE A 116 -22.61 2.30 -5.37
CA ILE A 116 -23.31 1.41 -6.31
C ILE A 116 -23.82 0.18 -5.57
N THR A 117 -22.94 -0.49 -4.80
CA THR A 117 -23.30 -1.66 -4.01
C THR A 117 -24.44 -1.34 -3.04
N LEU A 118 -24.31 -0.24 -2.29
CA LEU A 118 -25.30 0.20 -1.31
C LEU A 118 -26.68 0.43 -1.96
N LYS A 119 -26.73 1.13 -3.10
CA LYS A 119 -27.98 1.36 -3.83
C LYS A 119 -28.58 0.06 -4.37
N ALA A 120 -27.75 -0.86 -4.88
CA ALA A 120 -28.21 -2.16 -5.34
C ALA A 120 -28.82 -2.96 -4.18
N THR A 121 -28.22 -2.93 -3.00
CA THR A 121 -28.76 -3.59 -1.81
C THR A 121 -30.06 -2.95 -1.32
N LEU A 122 -30.18 -1.62 -1.34
CA LEU A 122 -31.40 -0.91 -0.92
C LEU A 122 -32.64 -1.29 -1.72
N ILE A 123 -32.49 -1.72 -2.98
CA ILE A 123 -33.61 -2.19 -3.80
C ILE A 123 -34.32 -3.39 -3.14
N HIS A 124 -33.60 -4.19 -2.37
CA HIS A 124 -34.11 -5.34 -1.62
C HIS A 124 -34.58 -4.99 -0.20
N GLY A 125 -34.50 -3.72 0.21
CA GLY A 125 -34.99 -3.24 1.50
C GLY A 125 -36.52 -3.13 1.59
N SER A 126 -37.04 -2.90 2.80
CA SER A 126 -38.47 -2.68 3.02
C SER A 126 -38.98 -1.43 2.28
N ASP A 127 -40.29 -1.36 2.04
CA ASP A 127 -40.92 -0.19 1.39
C ASP A 127 -40.64 1.11 2.14
N GLN A 128 -40.72 1.08 3.47
CA GLN A 128 -40.39 2.23 4.31
C GLN A 128 -38.94 2.68 4.12
N LEU A 129 -37.98 1.74 4.12
CA LEU A 129 -36.56 2.06 3.94
C LEU A 129 -36.30 2.67 2.54
N ARG A 130 -36.96 2.16 1.51
CA ARG A 130 -36.86 2.70 0.14
C ARG A 130 -37.46 4.10 0.04
N GLN A 131 -38.57 4.38 0.73
CA GLN A 131 -39.16 5.72 0.81
C GLN A 131 -38.26 6.69 1.58
N ASP A 132 -37.76 6.29 2.74
CA ASP A 132 -36.91 7.15 3.58
C ASP A 132 -35.61 7.54 2.89
N THR A 133 -35.06 6.64 2.06
CA THR A 133 -33.81 6.85 1.31
C THR A 133 -34.01 7.49 -0.07
N ALA A 134 -35.25 7.61 -0.56
CA ALA A 134 -35.55 8.21 -1.85
C ALA A 134 -35.10 9.67 -1.91
N GLY A 135 -34.51 10.08 -3.05
CA GLY A 135 -34.06 11.45 -3.28
C GLY A 135 -32.87 11.92 -2.44
N LYS A 136 -32.33 11.09 -1.53
CA LYS A 136 -31.16 11.46 -0.73
C LYS A 136 -29.91 11.57 -1.61
N THR A 137 -29.10 12.61 -1.36
CA THR A 137 -27.75 12.70 -1.91
C THR A 137 -26.87 11.57 -1.37
N GLN A 138 -25.75 11.27 -2.03
CA GLN A 138 -24.82 10.23 -1.57
C GLN A 138 -24.38 10.42 -0.11
N ILE A 139 -24.15 11.66 0.31
CA ILE A 139 -23.73 12.01 1.67
C ILE A 139 -24.89 11.79 2.65
N MET A 140 -26.09 12.27 2.31
CA MET A 140 -27.28 12.09 3.14
C MET A 140 -27.65 10.61 3.32
N LEU A 141 -27.45 9.81 2.26
CA LEU A 141 -27.71 8.38 2.29
C LEU A 141 -26.74 7.63 3.22
N ALA A 142 -25.44 7.94 3.12
CA ALA A 142 -24.43 7.38 4.00
C ALA A 142 -24.72 7.71 5.47
N HIS A 143 -25.01 8.99 5.79
CA HIS A 143 -25.35 9.39 7.16
C HIS A 143 -26.68 8.83 7.68
N PHE A 144 -27.65 8.58 6.80
CA PHE A 144 -28.90 7.95 7.20
C PHE A 144 -28.65 6.52 7.65
N LEU A 145 -27.92 5.74 6.84
CA LEU A 145 -27.65 4.33 7.12
C LEU A 145 -26.68 4.11 8.28
N ASP A 146 -25.70 5.00 8.46
CA ASP A 146 -24.82 4.99 9.63
C ASP A 146 -25.61 5.13 10.95
N ARG A 147 -26.63 6.00 10.95
CA ARG A 147 -27.54 6.18 12.09
C ARG A 147 -28.54 5.04 12.29
N CYS A 148 -29.00 4.41 11.21
CA CYS A 148 -29.86 3.23 11.31
C CYS A 148 -29.11 1.96 11.78
N GLY A 149 -27.78 1.91 11.60
CA GLY A 149 -26.95 0.77 11.98
C GLY A 149 -26.45 0.78 13.42
N GLN A 150 -26.68 1.85 14.19
CA GLN A 150 -26.36 1.87 15.62
C GLN A 150 -27.51 1.25 16.43
N PRO A 151 -27.26 0.21 17.25
CA PRO A 151 -28.28 -0.32 18.13
C PRO A 151 -28.70 0.76 19.14
N CYS A 152 -30.01 0.91 19.34
CA CYS A 152 -30.56 1.56 20.52
C CYS A 152 -30.16 0.81 21.79
#